data_AF-A0A6C0I9X1-F1
#
_entry.id   AF-A0A6C0I9X1-F1
#
_cell.length_a   1.000
_cell.length_b   1.000
_cell.length_c   1.000
_cell.angle_alpha   90.00
_cell.angle_beta   90.00
_cell.angle_gamma   90.00
#
_symmetry.space_group_name_H-M   'P 1'
#
loop_
_entity.id
_entity.type
_entity.pdbx_description
1 polymer ?
#
loop_
_entity_poly.entity_id
_entity_poly.type
_entity_poly.pdbx_seq_one_letter_code
_entity_poly.pdbx_strand_id
1 'polypeptide(L)'
;MTNEINYELISEVLFANDAAFSNIDIKEAKIITYLCKAASSNLNIKLCFDRVKARDYFDKIFDIIFNYITYKNKTAYLKREELLETDSRDYGITSQLDEITEGLKKENINVLEGFRELIVLEFKEFIYNYENCRDAFDDIQYNLDYCIQYNLVVNYFGYYEYYETHTYNPMHFMITPDSLYDFVGGASSESSESSVSV
;
A
#
# COMPACT_ATOMS: atom_id res chain seq x y z
N MET A 1 -8.35 -1.92 33.12
CA MET A 1 -8.96 -2.21 31.81
C MET A 1 -9.73 -0.99 31.37
N THR A 2 -9.08 -0.11 30.61
CA THR A 2 -9.73 0.98 29.90
C THR A 2 -10.37 0.37 28.66
N ASN A 3 -11.71 0.39 28.59
CA ASN A 3 -12.43 0.07 27.36
C ASN A 3 -12.07 1.15 26.34
N GLU A 4 -11.18 0.84 25.41
CA GLU A 4 -10.91 1.71 24.27
C GLU A 4 -12.17 1.78 23.42
N ILE A 5 -12.69 3.00 23.27
CA ILE A 5 -13.85 3.26 22.43
C ILE A 5 -13.41 3.03 20.98
N ASN A 6 -14.05 2.06 20.31
CA ASN A 6 -13.79 1.78 18.90
C ASN A 6 -14.45 2.87 18.03
N TYR A 7 -13.65 3.84 17.60
CA TYR A 7 -14.10 5.00 16.83
C TYR A 7 -14.41 4.68 15.35
N GLU A 8 -13.94 3.56 14.81
CA GLU A 8 -14.33 3.08 13.48
C GLU A 8 -15.76 2.55 13.47
N LEU A 9 -16.13 1.77 14.48
CA LEU A 9 -17.51 1.31 14.64
C LEU A 9 -18.48 2.50 14.80
N ILE A 10 -18.04 3.57 15.47
CA ILE A 10 -18.83 4.79 15.64
C ILE A 10 -18.97 5.55 14.31
N SER A 11 -17.92 5.63 13.50
CA SER A 11 -18.00 6.33 12.20
C SER A 11 -18.89 5.55 11.23
N GLU A 12 -18.76 4.22 11.17
CA GLU A 12 -19.59 3.36 10.33
C GLU A 12 -21.08 3.48 10.70
N VAL A 13 -21.42 3.46 12.00
CA VAL A 13 -22.80 3.63 12.49
C VAL A 13 -23.36 5.02 12.16
N LEU A 14 -22.53 6.07 12.20
CA LEU A 14 -22.95 7.44 11.89
C LEU A 14 -23.18 7.65 10.39
N PHE A 15 -22.38 7.04 9.51
CA PHE A 15 -22.46 7.26 8.05
C PHE A 15 -23.33 6.25 7.31
N ALA A 16 -23.66 5.10 7.90
CA ALA A 16 -24.51 4.08 7.26
C ALA A 16 -26.02 4.31 7.44
N ASN A 17 -26.45 5.33 8.20
CA ASN A 17 -27.83 5.45 8.65
C ASN A 17 -28.47 6.81 8.32
N ASP A 18 -28.47 7.20 7.05
CA ASP A 18 -29.06 8.46 6.55
C ASP A 18 -30.51 8.70 7.01
N ALA A 19 -31.30 7.64 7.20
CA ALA A 19 -32.67 7.72 7.69
C ALA A 19 -32.76 8.23 9.15
N ALA A 20 -31.74 7.97 9.97
CA ALA A 20 -31.69 8.41 11.37
C ALA A 20 -31.49 9.94 11.51
N PHE A 21 -30.98 10.61 10.47
CA PHE A 21 -30.70 12.05 10.48
C PHE A 21 -31.80 12.92 9.86
N SER A 22 -32.90 12.30 9.42
CA SER A 22 -34.01 12.99 8.74
C SER A 22 -34.82 13.96 9.61
N ASN A 23 -34.73 13.86 10.95
CA ASN A 23 -35.57 14.62 11.91
C ASN A 23 -34.77 15.30 13.04
N ILE A 24 -33.49 15.62 12.81
CA ILE A 24 -32.61 16.11 13.88
C ILE A 24 -32.77 17.62 14.12
N ASP A 25 -33.01 18.01 15.38
CA ASP A 25 -33.07 19.41 15.81
C ASP A 25 -31.69 20.11 15.69
N ILE A 26 -31.68 21.43 15.48
CA ILE A 26 -30.51 22.28 15.25
C ILE A 26 -29.42 22.08 16.31
N LYS A 27 -29.77 21.77 17.56
CA LYS A 27 -28.79 21.47 18.62
C LYS A 27 -28.07 20.14 18.40
N GLU A 28 -28.78 19.09 18.04
CA GLU A 28 -28.20 17.77 17.77
C GLU A 28 -27.40 17.79 16.46
N ALA A 29 -27.86 18.51 15.44
CA ALA A 29 -27.09 18.73 14.20
C ALA A 29 -25.76 19.45 14.46
N LYS A 30 -25.73 20.42 15.39
CA LYS A 30 -24.49 21.05 15.85
C LYS A 30 -23.58 20.06 16.57
N ILE A 31 -24.10 19.20 17.45
CA ILE A 31 -23.32 18.18 18.15
C ILE A 31 -22.70 17.19 17.16
N ILE A 32 -23.47 16.73 16.17
CA ILE A 32 -22.96 15.88 15.09
C ILE A 32 -21.91 16.61 14.27
N THR A 33 -22.13 17.87 13.92
CA THR A 33 -21.12 18.69 13.21
C THR A 33 -19.83 18.83 14.03
N TYR A 34 -19.93 18.99 15.35
CA TYR A 34 -18.78 19.03 16.26
C TYR A 34 -18.09 17.66 16.36
N LEU A 35 -18.84 16.57 16.43
CA LEU A 35 -18.32 15.20 16.41
C LEU A 35 -17.61 14.91 15.08
N CYS A 36 -18.18 15.29 13.95
CA CYS A 36 -17.55 15.18 12.63
C CYS A 36 -16.30 16.06 12.52
N LYS A 37 -16.31 17.28 13.07
CA LYS A 37 -15.11 18.14 13.14
C LYS A 37 -14.04 17.53 14.04
N ALA A 38 -14.41 16.98 15.19
CA ALA A 38 -13.49 16.30 16.10
C ALA A 38 -12.94 15.00 15.46
N ALA A 39 -13.77 14.25 14.75
CA ALA A 39 -13.39 13.08 13.97
C ALA A 39 -12.43 13.46 12.83
N SER A 40 -12.68 14.55 12.11
CA SER A 40 -11.74 15.08 11.10
C SER A 40 -10.41 15.57 11.69
N SER A 41 -10.35 15.74 13.01
CA SER A 41 -9.14 16.09 13.76
C SER A 41 -8.51 14.86 14.45
N ASN A 42 -9.16 13.71 14.39
CA ASN A 42 -8.70 12.48 15.01
C ASN A 42 -7.56 11.89 14.18
N LEU A 43 -6.43 11.62 14.85
CA LEU A 43 -5.23 11.11 14.21
C LEU A 43 -5.46 9.75 13.53
N ASN A 44 -6.20 8.85 14.18
CA ASN A 44 -6.45 7.50 13.66
C ASN A 44 -7.32 7.55 12.40
N ILE A 45 -8.32 8.43 12.36
CA ILE A 45 -9.17 8.62 11.18
C ILE A 45 -8.36 9.20 10.01
N LYS A 46 -7.48 10.17 10.27
CA LYS A 46 -6.58 10.71 9.24
C LYS A 46 -5.62 9.65 8.71
N LEU A 47 -5.03 8.86 9.60
CA LEU A 47 -4.16 7.74 9.22
C LEU A 47 -4.91 6.71 8.37
N CYS A 48 -6.17 6.43 8.66
CA CYS A 48 -7.01 5.56 7.83
C CYS A 48 -7.14 6.09 6.39
N PHE A 49 -7.42 7.39 6.21
CA PHE A 49 -7.45 8.01 4.88
C PHE A 49 -6.08 7.99 4.18
N ASP A 50 -5.01 8.25 4.93
CA ASP A 50 -3.64 8.23 4.38
C ASP A 50 -3.28 6.82 3.86
N ARG A 51 -3.71 5.78 4.57
CA ARG A 51 -3.51 4.37 4.16
C ARG A 51 -4.23 4.04 2.86
N VAL A 52 -5.50 4.42 2.74
CA VAL A 52 -6.28 4.20 1.51
C VAL A 52 -5.60 4.88 0.33
N LYS A 53 -5.14 6.12 0.50
CA LYS A 53 -4.40 6.82 -0.55
C LYS A 53 -3.08 6.14 -0.92
N ALA A 54 -2.31 5.68 0.07
CA ALA A 54 -1.06 4.96 -0.18
C ALA A 54 -1.33 3.70 -1.02
N ARG A 55 -2.41 2.98 -0.71
CA ARG A 55 -2.86 1.82 -1.48
C ARG A 55 -3.27 2.21 -2.91
N ASP A 56 -4.01 3.29 -3.09
CA ASP A 56 -4.42 3.77 -4.41
C ASP A 56 -3.20 4.09 -5.31
N TYR A 57 -2.13 4.65 -4.75
CA TYR A 57 -0.89 4.88 -5.50
C TYR A 57 -0.16 3.57 -5.81
N PHE A 58 -0.12 2.64 -4.85
CA PHE A 58 0.45 1.31 -5.06
C PHE A 58 -0.28 0.52 -6.15
N ASP A 59 -1.61 0.51 -6.14
CA ASP A 59 -2.40 -0.22 -7.13
C ASP A 59 -2.15 0.32 -8.55
N LYS A 60 -1.92 1.64 -8.71
CA LYS A 60 -1.49 2.21 -10.00
C LYS A 60 -0.13 1.69 -10.46
N ILE A 61 0.82 1.51 -9.54
CA ILE A 61 2.12 0.92 -9.89
C ILE A 61 1.95 -0.54 -10.32
N PHE A 62 1.15 -1.29 -9.58
CA PHE A 62 0.85 -2.68 -9.90
C PHE A 62 0.23 -2.79 -11.31
N ASP A 63 -0.75 -1.94 -11.62
CA ASP A 63 -1.39 -1.89 -12.95
C ASP A 63 -0.38 -1.54 -14.05
N ILE A 64 0.52 -0.57 -13.83
CA ILE A 64 1.57 -0.22 -14.80
C ILE A 64 2.47 -1.44 -15.08
N ILE A 65 2.93 -2.12 -14.03
CA ILE A 65 3.79 -3.30 -14.13
C ILE A 65 3.06 -4.43 -14.88
N PHE A 66 1.83 -4.73 -14.47
CA PHE A 66 1.01 -5.77 -15.08
C PHE A 66 0.77 -5.51 -16.58
N ASN A 67 0.40 -4.27 -16.92
CA ASN A 67 0.16 -3.87 -18.31
C ASN A 67 1.42 -3.97 -19.15
N TYR A 68 2.58 -3.59 -18.60
CA TYR A 68 3.87 -3.73 -19.29
C TYR A 68 4.22 -5.19 -19.58
N ILE A 69 4.13 -6.07 -18.57
CA ILE A 69 4.43 -7.50 -18.71
C ILE A 69 3.48 -8.14 -19.73
N THR A 70 2.18 -7.84 -19.63
CA THR A 70 1.16 -8.33 -20.55
C THR A 70 1.44 -7.88 -21.99
N TYR A 71 1.80 -6.61 -22.18
CA TYR A 71 2.17 -6.07 -23.48
C TYR A 71 3.39 -6.79 -24.05
N LYS A 72 4.48 -6.93 -23.27
CA LYS A 72 5.70 -7.63 -23.68
C LYS A 72 5.40 -9.07 -24.13
N ASN A 73 4.56 -9.80 -23.38
CA ASN A 73 4.16 -11.17 -23.71
C ASN A 73 3.33 -11.22 -25.01
N LYS A 74 2.41 -10.28 -25.19
CA LYS A 74 1.63 -10.13 -26.43
C LYS A 74 2.54 -9.85 -27.63
N THR A 75 3.48 -8.91 -27.53
CA THR A 75 4.40 -8.58 -28.62
C THR A 75 5.29 -9.78 -28.98
N ALA A 76 5.77 -10.54 -27.99
CA ALA A 76 6.53 -11.77 -28.22
C ALA A 76 5.70 -12.83 -28.95
N TYR A 77 4.43 -13.00 -28.57
CA TYR A 77 3.49 -13.88 -29.26
C TYR A 77 3.24 -13.44 -30.71
N LEU A 78 2.87 -12.18 -30.94
CA LEU A 78 2.61 -11.66 -32.29
C LEU A 78 3.82 -11.84 -33.21
N LYS A 79 5.02 -11.58 -32.70
CA LYS A 79 6.27 -11.79 -33.44
C LYS A 79 6.50 -13.26 -33.81
N ARG A 80 6.18 -14.20 -32.91
CA ARG A 80 6.33 -15.64 -33.16
C ARG A 80 5.34 -16.14 -34.21
N GLU A 81 4.12 -15.61 -34.21
CA GLU A 81 3.07 -15.97 -35.16
C GLU A 81 3.09 -15.14 -36.45
N GLU A 82 4.11 -14.28 -36.63
CA GLU A 82 4.25 -13.36 -37.77
C GLU A 82 3.03 -12.44 -38.00
N LEU A 83 2.35 -12.08 -36.91
CA LEU A 83 1.16 -11.23 -36.91
C LEU A 83 1.56 -9.75 -36.80
N LEU A 84 0.81 -8.87 -37.49
CA LEU A 84 1.01 -7.43 -37.44
C LEU A 84 0.40 -6.83 -36.17
N GLU A 85 1.20 -6.03 -35.46
CA GLU A 85 0.73 -5.23 -34.33
C GLU A 85 -0.01 -3.97 -34.82
N THR A 86 -1.22 -3.76 -34.33
CA THR A 86 -2.11 -2.66 -34.75
C THR A 86 -2.26 -1.55 -33.71
N ASP A 87 -1.68 -1.73 -32.52
CA ASP A 87 -1.80 -0.79 -31.40
C ASP A 87 -0.41 -0.26 -31.02
N SER A 88 -0.22 1.06 -31.03
CA SER A 88 1.08 1.72 -30.88
C SER A 88 1.21 2.49 -29.55
N ARG A 89 0.55 2.01 -28.49
CA ARG A 89 0.61 2.66 -27.18
C ARG A 89 1.98 2.51 -26.54
N ASP A 90 2.45 3.56 -25.87
CA ASP A 90 3.66 3.50 -25.05
C ASP A 90 3.32 2.81 -23.72
N TYR A 91 3.93 1.66 -23.49
CA TYR A 91 3.81 0.90 -22.24
C TYR A 91 5.07 1.02 -21.38
N GLY A 92 6.01 1.91 -21.72
CA GLY A 92 7.21 2.16 -20.91
C GLY A 92 6.85 2.44 -19.46
N ILE A 93 7.50 1.73 -18.53
CA ILE A 93 7.24 1.93 -17.10
C ILE A 93 7.65 3.34 -16.68
N THR A 94 8.82 3.80 -17.09
CA THR A 94 9.36 5.11 -16.69
C THR A 94 8.49 6.29 -17.12
N SER A 95 7.85 6.24 -18.30
CA SER A 95 6.96 7.32 -18.75
C SER A 95 5.65 7.36 -17.96
N GLN A 96 5.17 6.21 -17.46
CA GLN A 96 3.96 6.13 -16.64
C GLN A 96 4.22 6.46 -15.16
N LEU A 97 5.46 6.32 -14.67
CA LEU A 97 5.83 6.68 -13.29
C LEU A 97 5.83 8.20 -13.02
N ASP A 98 6.05 9.02 -14.04
CA ASP A 98 6.09 10.48 -13.91
C ASP A 98 4.74 11.04 -13.42
N GLU A 99 3.61 10.49 -13.90
CA GLU A 99 2.27 10.91 -13.48
C GLU A 99 2.00 10.60 -12.00
N ILE A 100 2.46 9.44 -11.53
CA ILE A 100 2.36 9.05 -10.11
C ILE A 100 3.20 9.97 -9.24
N THR A 101 4.41 10.30 -9.70
CA THR A 101 5.34 11.18 -8.99
C THR A 101 4.76 12.56 -8.73
N GLU A 102 4.07 13.15 -9.72
CA GLU A 102 3.40 14.45 -9.55
C GLU A 102 2.25 14.42 -8.54
N GLY A 103 1.58 13.27 -8.40
CA GLY A 103 0.59 13.04 -7.34
C GLY A 103 1.24 12.98 -5.96
N LEU A 104 2.24 12.10 -5.81
CA LEU A 104 2.94 11.86 -4.55
C LEU A 104 3.58 13.14 -3.97
N LYS A 105 4.09 14.05 -4.81
CA LYS A 105 4.65 15.35 -4.36
C LYS A 105 3.68 16.21 -3.54
N LYS A 106 2.37 15.96 -3.63
CA LYS A 106 1.31 16.73 -2.95
C LYS A 106 0.82 16.04 -1.68
N GLU A 107 1.28 14.83 -1.40
CA GLU A 107 0.82 14.03 -0.27
C GLU A 107 1.66 14.28 0.99
N ASN A 108 1.15 13.81 2.13
CA ASN A 108 1.83 13.90 3.40
C ASN A 108 2.77 12.70 3.64
N ILE A 109 3.60 12.79 4.69
CA ILE A 109 4.62 11.78 4.98
C ILE A 109 4.06 10.38 5.24
N ASN A 110 2.87 10.25 5.85
CA ASN A 110 2.28 8.94 6.14
C ASN A 110 1.91 8.21 4.83
N VAL A 111 1.37 8.94 3.86
CA VAL A 111 1.05 8.39 2.53
C VAL A 111 2.33 7.94 1.82
N LEU A 112 3.39 8.77 1.88
CA LEU A 112 4.67 8.47 1.25
C LEU A 112 5.36 7.25 1.86
N GLU A 113 5.36 7.15 3.19
CA GLU A 113 5.94 6.01 3.91
C GLU A 113 5.14 4.73 3.67
N GLY A 114 3.81 4.80 3.74
CA GLY A 114 2.94 3.67 3.43
C GLY A 114 3.10 3.19 1.98
N PHE A 115 3.22 4.12 1.03
CA PHE A 115 3.48 3.79 -0.37
C PHE A 115 4.83 3.10 -0.57
N ARG A 116 5.91 3.64 0.03
CA ARG A 116 7.24 3.02 -0.01
C ARG A 116 7.23 1.60 0.55
N GLU A 117 6.57 1.42 1.69
CA GLU A 117 6.46 0.13 2.38
C GLU A 117 5.78 -0.92 1.49
N LEU A 118 4.63 -0.59 0.92
CA LEU A 118 3.90 -1.49 0.01
C LEU A 118 4.75 -1.92 -1.19
N ILE A 119 5.47 -0.99 -1.82
CA ILE A 119 6.38 -1.30 -2.94
C ILE A 119 7.49 -2.26 -2.53
N VAL A 120 8.13 -2.00 -1.39
CA VAL A 120 9.28 -2.79 -0.93
C VAL A 120 8.86 -4.19 -0.48
N LEU A 121 7.71 -4.31 0.18
CA LEU A 121 7.15 -5.60 0.60
C LEU A 121 6.80 -6.47 -0.61
N GLU A 122 6.08 -5.92 -1.58
CA GLU A 122 5.70 -6.62 -2.80
C GLU A 122 6.96 -7.07 -3.57
N PHE A 123 7.97 -6.20 -3.68
CA PHE A 123 9.22 -6.57 -4.33
C PHE A 123 9.93 -7.73 -3.63
N LYS A 124 10.01 -7.69 -2.29
CA LYS A 124 10.61 -8.78 -1.51
C LYS A 124 9.81 -10.08 -1.61
N GLU A 125 8.49 -10.01 -1.72
CA GLU A 125 7.66 -11.20 -1.95
C GLU A 125 7.97 -11.84 -3.30
N PHE A 126 8.05 -11.06 -4.38
CA PHE A 126 8.42 -11.61 -5.68
C PHE A 126 9.84 -12.21 -5.70
N ILE A 127 10.80 -11.61 -4.99
CA ILE A 127 12.13 -12.19 -4.81
C ILE A 127 12.03 -13.51 -4.05
N TYR A 128 11.32 -13.53 -2.92
CA TYR A 128 11.13 -14.74 -2.13
C TYR A 128 10.48 -15.85 -2.95
N ASN A 129 9.41 -15.54 -3.69
CA ASN A 129 8.71 -16.51 -4.53
C ASN A 129 9.63 -17.02 -5.65
N TYR A 130 10.38 -16.13 -6.32
CA TYR A 130 11.37 -16.52 -7.32
C TYR A 130 12.42 -17.49 -6.77
N GLU A 131 12.96 -17.21 -5.58
CA GLU A 131 13.96 -18.06 -4.92
C GLU A 131 13.41 -19.41 -4.47
N ASN A 132 12.10 -19.51 -4.22
CA ASN A 132 11.44 -20.71 -3.67
C ASN A 132 10.59 -21.48 -4.69
N CYS A 133 10.49 -21.01 -5.94
CA CYS A 133 9.80 -21.73 -7.01
C CYS A 133 10.48 -23.09 -7.26
N ARG A 134 9.72 -24.18 -7.09
CA ARG A 134 10.21 -25.56 -7.32
C ARG A 134 9.96 -25.95 -8.78
N ASP A 135 10.93 -25.70 -9.64
CA ASP A 135 11.06 -26.18 -11.03
C ASP A 135 9.88 -25.90 -12.01
N ALA A 136 8.82 -25.23 -11.57
CA ALA A 136 7.76 -24.74 -12.44
C ALA A 136 8.27 -23.53 -13.24
N PHE A 137 8.69 -23.78 -14.49
CA PHE A 137 9.27 -22.77 -15.37
C PHE A 137 8.39 -21.52 -15.50
N ASP A 138 7.07 -21.71 -15.58
CA ASP A 138 6.11 -20.60 -15.70
C ASP A 138 6.09 -19.73 -14.43
N ASP A 139 6.17 -20.33 -13.25
CA ASP A 139 6.22 -19.60 -11.97
C ASP A 139 7.54 -18.85 -11.81
N ILE A 140 8.65 -19.44 -12.24
CA ILE A 140 9.97 -18.80 -12.23
C ILE A 140 9.96 -17.56 -13.14
N GLN A 141 9.49 -17.71 -14.38
CA GLN A 141 9.45 -16.61 -15.35
C GLN A 141 8.51 -15.51 -14.89
N TYR A 142 7.33 -15.87 -14.36
CA TYR A 142 6.38 -14.93 -13.78
C TYR A 142 7.03 -14.08 -12.68
N ASN A 143 7.57 -14.71 -11.63
CA ASN A 143 8.19 -13.96 -10.53
C ASN A 143 9.41 -13.14 -10.98
N LEU A 144 10.21 -13.66 -11.92
CA LEU A 144 11.36 -12.93 -12.46
C LEU A 144 10.96 -11.65 -13.20
N ASP A 145 9.92 -11.69 -14.04
CA ASP A 145 9.46 -10.51 -14.78
C ASP A 145 9.02 -9.39 -13.81
N TYR A 146 8.31 -9.74 -12.73
CA TYR A 146 7.91 -8.81 -11.67
C TYR A 146 9.11 -8.29 -10.87
N CYS A 147 10.06 -9.15 -10.49
CA CYS A 147 11.31 -8.73 -9.83
C CYS A 147 12.05 -7.65 -10.64
N ILE A 148 12.15 -7.83 -11.96
CA ILE A 148 12.81 -6.87 -12.84
C ILE A 148 12.06 -5.52 -12.81
N GLN A 149 10.74 -5.53 -12.91
CA GLN A 149 9.96 -4.29 -12.95
C GLN A 149 9.96 -3.56 -11.60
N TYR A 150 9.78 -4.28 -10.50
CA TYR A 150 9.84 -3.68 -9.16
C TYR A 150 11.23 -3.13 -8.84
N ASN A 151 12.31 -3.79 -9.30
CA ASN A 151 13.65 -3.23 -9.17
C ASN A 151 13.78 -1.86 -9.87
N LEU A 152 13.17 -1.69 -11.05
CA LEU A 152 13.15 -0.38 -11.73
C LEU A 152 12.38 0.66 -10.92
N VAL A 153 11.22 0.30 -10.36
CA VAL A 153 10.41 1.18 -9.51
C VAL A 153 11.16 1.60 -8.25
N VAL A 154 11.77 0.65 -7.54
CA VAL A 154 12.56 0.90 -6.33
C VAL A 154 13.73 1.84 -6.61
N ASN A 155 14.44 1.63 -7.73
CA ASN A 155 15.52 2.53 -8.13
C ASN A 155 15.02 3.92 -8.54
N TYR A 156 13.92 3.99 -9.28
CA TYR A 156 13.34 5.27 -9.74
C TYR A 156 12.94 6.16 -8.55
N PHE A 157 12.27 5.61 -7.54
CA PHE A 157 11.87 6.35 -6.36
C PHE A 157 12.97 6.51 -5.30
N GLY A 158 14.14 5.90 -5.50
CA GLY A 158 15.25 5.96 -4.55
C GLY A 158 15.01 5.15 -3.26
N TYR A 159 14.23 4.07 -3.34
CA TYR A 159 13.89 3.21 -2.20
C TYR A 159 14.89 2.09 -1.94
N TYR A 160 15.98 2.03 -2.70
CA TYR A 160 16.94 0.93 -2.65
C TYR A 160 17.55 0.71 -1.25
N GLU A 161 18.00 1.77 -0.58
CA GLU A 161 18.57 1.67 0.78
C GLU A 161 17.55 1.15 1.81
N TYR A 162 16.29 1.61 1.69
CA TYR A 162 15.20 1.11 2.52
C TYR A 162 14.92 -0.37 2.23
N TYR A 163 14.88 -0.77 0.96
CA TYR A 163 14.75 -2.16 0.55
C TYR A 163 15.86 -3.05 1.12
N GLU A 164 17.13 -2.65 1.05
CA GLU A 164 18.25 -3.48 1.51
C GLU A 164 18.21 -3.74 3.01
N THR A 165 17.76 -2.76 3.80
CA THR A 165 17.73 -2.83 5.26
C THR A 165 16.44 -3.44 5.81
N HIS A 166 15.40 -3.56 5.00
CA HIS A 166 14.10 -4.07 5.42
C HIS A 166 14.05 -5.60 5.44
N THR A 167 13.53 -6.18 6.53
CA THR A 167 13.26 -7.61 6.67
C THR A 167 11.90 -8.00 6.06
N TYR A 168 11.90 -9.02 5.18
CA TYR A 168 10.66 -9.59 4.66
C TYR A 168 9.96 -10.43 5.73
N ASN A 169 8.67 -10.20 5.97
CA ASN A 169 7.83 -11.02 6.83
C ASN A 169 6.65 -11.59 6.02
N PRO A 170 6.60 -12.90 5.71
CA PRO A 170 5.53 -13.51 4.93
C PRO A 170 4.16 -13.50 5.64
N MET A 171 4.11 -13.18 6.94
CA MET A 171 2.84 -12.95 7.66
C MET A 171 2.27 -11.53 7.45
N HIS A 172 2.96 -10.68 6.69
CA HIS A 172 2.44 -9.37 6.28
C HIS A 172 1.19 -9.45 5.40
N PHE A 173 0.74 -10.62 4.96
CA PHE A 173 -0.50 -10.75 4.17
C PHE A 173 -1.76 -11.02 4.98
N MET A 174 -1.70 -11.03 6.31
CA MET A 174 -2.88 -10.70 7.15
C MET A 174 -2.96 -9.19 7.45
N ILE A 175 -2.37 -8.36 6.58
CA ILE A 175 -2.44 -6.91 6.67
C ILE A 175 -3.64 -6.38 5.90
N THR A 176 -4.79 -6.33 6.59
CA THR A 176 -5.60 -5.12 6.49
C THR A 176 -4.71 -3.94 6.88
N PRO A 177 -5.01 -2.70 6.45
CA PRO A 177 -4.18 -1.51 6.73
C PRO A 177 -3.73 -1.29 8.20
N ASP A 178 -4.24 -2.09 9.14
CA ASP A 178 -3.99 -2.10 10.57
C ASP A 178 -2.68 -2.80 11.01
N SER A 179 -2.19 -3.84 10.31
CA SER A 179 -1.00 -4.61 10.76
C SER A 179 0.33 -4.17 10.15
N LEU A 180 0.33 -3.09 9.35
CA LEU A 180 1.55 -2.34 8.97
C LEU A 180 2.28 -1.74 10.18
N TYR A 181 1.63 -1.68 11.36
CA TYR A 181 2.14 -1.01 12.55
C TYR A 181 2.62 -1.92 13.68
N ASP A 182 2.65 -3.24 13.50
CA ASP A 182 3.41 -4.10 14.42
C ASP A 182 4.93 -3.83 14.35
N PHE A 183 5.39 -3.12 13.30
CA PHE A 183 6.80 -2.83 13.05
C PHE A 183 7.30 -1.50 13.65
N VAL A 184 6.42 -0.55 13.95
CA VAL A 184 6.81 0.75 14.52
C VAL A 184 6.90 0.69 16.06
N GLY A 185 6.26 -0.30 16.70
CA GLY A 185 6.30 -0.50 18.15
C GLY A 185 7.49 -1.31 18.68
N GLY A 186 8.10 -2.16 17.85
CA GLY A 186 9.12 -3.13 18.28
C GLY A 186 10.50 -2.55 18.65
N ALA A 187 10.79 -1.29 18.29
CA ALA A 187 12.08 -0.66 18.58
C ALA A 187 12.15 0.01 19.96
N SER A 188 11.12 -0.12 20.82
CA SER A 188 11.07 0.61 22.11
C SER A 188 10.73 -0.24 23.34
N SER A 189 10.77 -1.57 23.27
CA SER A 189 10.49 -2.43 24.45
C SER A 189 11.65 -3.31 24.93
N GLU A 190 12.87 -3.15 24.44
CA GLU A 190 14.06 -3.81 25.01
C GLU A 190 15.04 -2.80 25.62
N SER A 191 14.68 -2.19 26.76
CA SER A 191 15.64 -1.88 27.84
C SER A 191 14.98 -1.13 28.99
N SER A 192 14.09 -1.78 29.75
CA SER A 192 13.87 -1.41 31.16
C SER A 192 13.02 -2.46 31.86
N GLU A 193 13.67 -3.43 32.50
CA GLU A 193 13.55 -3.66 33.96
C GLU A 193 14.05 -5.06 34.35
N SER A 194 14.82 -5.08 35.44
CA SER A 194 15.28 -6.21 36.29
C SER A 194 16.81 -6.27 36.31
N SER A 195 17.52 -5.83 37.36
CA SER A 195 17.31 -6.20 38.77
C SER A 195 17.92 -5.19 39.75
N VAL A 196 17.11 -4.67 40.69
CA VAL A 196 17.57 -4.29 42.03
C VAL A 196 16.71 -5.03 43.05
N SER A 197 17.36 -5.83 43.89
CA SER A 197 17.03 -6.25 45.26
C SER A 197 17.80 -7.56 45.53
N VAL A 198 18.55 -7.77 46.61
CA VAL A 198 18.66 -7.16 47.95
C VAL A 198 20.14 -7.10 48.33
#